data_AF-A0A091BBQ2-F1
#
_entry.id   AF-A0A091BBQ2-F1
#
_cell.length_a   1.000
_cell.length_b   1.000
_cell.length_c   1.000
_cell.angle_alpha   90.00
_cell.angle_beta   90.00
_cell.angle_gamma   90.00
#
_symmetry.space_group_name_H-M   'P 1'
#
loop_
_entity.id
_entity.type
_entity.pdbx_description
1 polymer ?
#
loop_
_entity_poly.entity_id
_entity_poly.type
_entity_poly.pdbx_seq_one_letter_code
_entity_poly.pdbx_strand_id
1 'polypeptide(L)'
;MVTQHAGVSRPAGAFAFDGTGGGDERLFFALFPPPVIATGLVELGRRLRERHGLSGAVAPAERMHVTLAFVGSFRPVPPDLIGAAKTAGDLVSAAPVPVAFALAGSFDGRGGRHPFVLRGGELAALHDLRRQLCAALVATRAIASTADYEPHLTLLCDRKLVATEALAAPPWQATTFSLVLSTAAGYRSLQTWPLQA
;
A
#
# COMPACT_ATOMS: atom_id res chain seq x y z
N MET A 1 -10.70 -8.57 -48.29
CA MET A 1 -9.67 -7.83 -47.53
C MET A 1 -10.26 -7.55 -46.17
N VAL A 2 -9.93 -8.37 -45.17
CA VAL A 2 -10.57 -8.39 -43.85
C VAL A 2 -9.86 -7.40 -42.94
N THR A 3 -10.62 -6.44 -42.40
CA THR A 3 -10.16 -5.47 -41.40
C THR A 3 -9.99 -6.18 -40.06
N GLN A 4 -8.74 -6.32 -39.58
CA GLN A 4 -8.45 -6.84 -38.24
C GLN A 4 -8.47 -5.72 -37.21
N HIS A 5 -9.24 -5.95 -36.15
CA HIS A 5 -9.28 -5.18 -34.91
C HIS A 5 -7.95 -5.29 -34.18
N ALA A 6 -7.30 -4.16 -33.88
CA ALA A 6 -6.24 -4.10 -32.88
C ALA A 6 -6.89 -3.95 -31.49
N GLY A 7 -7.11 -5.10 -30.83
CA GLY A 7 -7.41 -5.14 -29.40
C GLY A 7 -6.19 -4.66 -28.61
N VAL A 8 -6.42 -3.74 -27.67
CA VAL A 8 -5.42 -3.35 -26.68
C VAL A 8 -5.17 -4.56 -25.78
N SER A 9 -4.05 -5.23 -26.02
CA SER A 9 -3.55 -6.33 -25.22
C SER A 9 -3.33 -5.88 -23.77
N ARG A 10 -4.02 -6.55 -22.83
CA ARG A 10 -3.72 -6.49 -21.41
C ARG A 10 -2.26 -6.92 -21.19
N PRO A 11 -1.46 -6.24 -20.37
CA PRO A 11 -0.27 -6.89 -19.84
C PRO A 11 -0.71 -8.02 -18.93
N ALA A 12 -0.55 -9.25 -19.43
CA ALA A 12 -0.48 -10.45 -18.64
C ALA A 12 0.87 -10.44 -17.91
N GLY A 13 0.84 -10.64 -16.59
CA GLY A 13 2.08 -10.74 -15.81
C GLY A 13 2.07 -10.13 -14.41
N ALA A 14 0.93 -10.17 -13.70
CA ALA A 14 1.02 -10.14 -12.24
C ALA A 14 1.51 -11.52 -11.80
N PHE A 15 2.82 -11.72 -11.80
CA PHE A 15 3.42 -12.87 -11.12
C PHE A 15 3.07 -12.75 -9.65
N ALA A 16 2.05 -13.51 -9.26
CA ALA A 16 1.74 -13.77 -7.88
C ALA A 16 2.98 -14.43 -7.26
N PHE A 17 3.69 -13.68 -6.42
CA PHE A 17 4.53 -14.33 -5.44
C PHE A 17 3.59 -14.97 -4.42
N ASP A 18 3.80 -16.26 -4.17
CA ASP A 18 3.01 -17.08 -3.26
C ASP A 18 3.25 -16.64 -1.81
N GLY A 19 2.63 -15.52 -1.44
CA GLY A 19 2.51 -15.05 -0.07
C GLY A 19 1.58 -15.93 0.78
N THR A 20 1.37 -17.19 0.42
CA THR A 20 0.73 -18.20 1.28
C THR A 20 1.71 -18.72 2.31
N GLY A 21 2.41 -17.81 3.00
CA GLY A 21 2.78 -18.07 4.38
C GLY A 21 1.49 -17.94 5.17
N GLY A 22 0.85 -19.07 5.49
CA GLY A 22 -0.41 -19.11 6.21
C GLY A 22 -0.23 -18.68 7.67
N GLY A 23 0.30 -17.50 7.93
CA GLY A 23 0.58 -16.95 9.25
C GLY A 23 -0.17 -15.67 9.52
N ASP A 24 -0.41 -15.42 10.81
CA ASP A 24 -1.31 -14.38 11.30
C ASP A 24 -0.59 -13.03 11.53
N GLU A 25 0.74 -13.01 11.36
CA GLU A 25 1.58 -11.82 11.44
C GLU A 25 2.10 -11.40 10.06
N ARG A 26 2.01 -10.11 9.74
CA ARG A 26 2.49 -9.54 8.49
C ARG A 26 3.48 -8.42 8.75
N LEU A 27 4.60 -8.45 8.06
CA LEU A 27 5.65 -7.42 8.16
C LEU A 27 5.71 -6.63 6.86
N PHE A 28 5.65 -5.30 6.95
CA PHE A 28 5.70 -4.41 5.77
C PHE A 28 6.17 -3.01 6.15
N PHE A 29 6.60 -2.24 5.16
CA PHE A 29 6.89 -0.82 5.29
C PHE A 29 5.73 0.01 4.77
N ALA A 30 5.45 1.12 5.42
CA ALA A 30 4.34 1.99 5.04
C ALA A 30 4.59 3.47 5.33
N LEU A 31 3.85 4.31 4.61
CA LEU A 31 3.62 5.72 4.93
C LEU A 31 2.24 5.85 5.58
N PHE A 32 2.16 6.67 6.63
CA PHE A 32 0.90 7.02 7.28
C PHE A 32 0.59 8.49 7.00
N PRO A 33 -0.65 8.82 6.58
CA PRO A 33 -1.07 10.20 6.44
C PRO A 33 -1.08 10.89 7.82
N PRO A 34 -0.80 12.20 7.90
CA PRO A 34 -0.94 12.97 9.13
C PRO A 34 -2.35 12.82 9.74
N PRO A 35 -2.52 12.91 11.08
CA PRO A 35 -3.81 12.62 11.73
C PRO A 35 -5.03 13.38 11.17
N VAL A 36 -4.84 14.65 10.79
CA VAL A 36 -5.89 15.47 10.16
C VAL A 36 -6.29 14.92 8.78
N ILE A 37 -5.31 14.48 8.00
CA ILE A 37 -5.52 13.88 6.68
C ILE A 37 -6.16 12.50 6.84
N ALA A 38 -5.68 11.68 7.77
CA ALA A 38 -6.26 10.37 8.08
C ALA A 38 -7.75 10.48 8.44
N THR A 39 -8.11 11.43 9.30
CA THR A 39 -9.52 11.72 9.65
C THR A 39 -10.33 12.13 8.42
N GLY A 40 -9.79 13.01 7.57
CA GLY A 40 -10.42 13.42 6.32
C GLY A 40 -10.63 12.26 5.34
N LEU A 41 -9.69 11.31 5.29
CA LEU A 41 -9.77 10.10 4.47
C LEU A 41 -10.83 9.11 4.99
N VAL A 42 -11.00 8.98 6.31
CA VAL A 42 -12.11 8.20 6.89
C VAL A 42 -13.45 8.79 6.45
N GLU A 43 -13.58 10.11 6.52
CA GLU A 43 -14.82 10.81 6.14
C GLU A 43 -15.08 10.70 4.63
N LEU A 44 -14.03 10.84 3.81
CA LEU A 44 -14.11 10.53 2.37
C LEU A 44 -14.54 9.09 2.10
N GLY A 45 -13.99 8.12 2.84
CA GLY A 45 -14.35 6.71 2.75
C GLY A 45 -15.82 6.46 3.08
N ARG A 46 -16.37 7.14 4.09
CA ARG A 46 -17.81 7.05 4.43
C ARG A 46 -18.70 7.57 3.30
N ARG A 47 -18.39 8.74 2.75
CA ARG A 47 -19.16 9.31 1.62
C ARG A 47 -19.11 8.41 0.39
N LEU A 48 -17.95 7.85 0.05
CA LEU A 48 -17.82 6.94 -1.09
C LEU A 48 -18.52 5.60 -0.83
N ARG A 49 -18.45 5.10 0.40
CA ARG A 49 -19.19 3.91 0.83
C ARG A 49 -20.69 4.08 0.61
N GLU A 50 -21.26 5.20 1.04
CA GLU A 50 -22.68 5.53 0.86
C GLU A 50 -23.03 5.68 -0.62
N ARG A 51 -22.27 6.50 -1.36
CA ARG A 51 -22.48 6.75 -2.80
C ARG A 51 -22.54 5.47 -3.62
N HIS A 52 -21.63 4.53 -3.35
CA HIS A 52 -21.50 3.30 -4.12
C HIS A 52 -22.31 2.14 -3.54
N GLY A 53 -23.05 2.36 -2.44
CA GLY A 53 -23.82 1.32 -1.76
C GLY A 53 -22.94 0.18 -1.25
N LEU A 54 -21.76 0.49 -0.70
CA LEU A 54 -20.82 -0.46 -0.14
C LEU A 54 -21.20 -0.80 1.31
N SER A 55 -21.04 -2.05 1.67
CA SER A 55 -21.39 -2.61 2.98
C SER A 55 -20.20 -2.66 3.94
N GLY A 56 -18.99 -2.81 3.40
CA GLY A 56 -17.73 -2.95 4.12
C GLY A 56 -17.46 -1.79 5.08
N ALA A 57 -16.81 -2.10 6.19
CA ALA A 57 -16.40 -1.09 7.16
C ALA A 57 -15.27 -0.22 6.58
N VAL A 58 -15.41 1.10 6.74
CA VAL A 58 -14.32 2.04 6.45
C VAL A 58 -13.16 1.77 7.40
N ALA A 59 -11.95 1.71 6.87
CA ALA A 59 -10.75 1.55 7.66
C ALA A 59 -10.65 2.69 8.68
N PRO A 60 -10.26 2.43 9.93
CA PRO A 60 -10.07 3.48 10.91
C PRO A 60 -8.81 4.30 10.57
N ALA A 61 -8.70 5.51 11.12
CA ALA A 61 -7.66 6.47 10.76
C ALA A 61 -6.25 5.91 10.99
N GLU A 62 -6.05 5.16 12.07
CA GLU A 62 -4.78 4.53 12.46
C GLU A 62 -4.33 3.41 11.50
N ARG A 63 -5.23 2.95 10.62
CA ARG A 63 -4.95 1.94 9.59
C ARG A 63 -4.91 2.52 8.18
N MET A 64 -5.15 3.81 8.00
CA MET A 64 -4.95 4.47 6.71
C MET A 64 -3.46 4.53 6.42
N HIS A 65 -3.03 3.88 5.36
CA HIS A 65 -1.61 3.84 5.00
C HIS A 65 -1.42 3.55 3.52
N VAL A 66 -0.22 3.88 3.03
CA VAL A 66 0.30 3.43 1.74
C VAL A 66 1.39 2.41 2.03
N THR A 67 1.26 1.19 1.53
CA THR A 67 2.32 0.19 1.68
C THR A 67 3.46 0.53 0.71
N LEU A 68 4.70 0.60 1.19
CA LEU A 68 5.88 0.78 0.34
C LEU A 68 6.44 -0.57 -0.12
N ALA A 69 6.61 -1.50 0.82
CA ALA A 69 7.15 -2.83 0.56
C ALA A 69 6.54 -3.85 1.53
N PHE A 70 6.01 -4.95 1.00
CA PHE A 70 5.56 -6.08 1.81
C PHE A 70 6.73 -7.07 1.99
N VAL A 71 7.11 -7.37 3.23
CA VAL A 71 8.22 -8.29 3.53
C VAL A 71 7.71 -9.73 3.57
N GLY A 72 6.56 -9.99 4.19
CA GLY A 72 5.97 -11.32 4.21
C GLY A 72 4.89 -11.55 5.26
N SER A 73 4.34 -12.77 5.26
CA SER A 73 3.42 -13.31 6.28
C SER A 73 4.11 -14.46 7.02
N PHE A 74 4.03 -14.47 8.35
CA PHE A 74 4.83 -15.36 9.19
C PHE A 74 4.03 -15.93 10.37
N ARG A 75 4.50 -17.06 10.92
CA ARG A 75 4.07 -17.62 12.21
C ARG A 75 5.29 -17.79 13.11
N PRO A 76 5.49 -16.97 14.15
CA PRO A 76 5.55 -15.49 14.13
C PRO A 76 6.67 -14.95 13.22
N VAL A 77 6.85 -13.63 13.13
CA VAL A 77 7.96 -13.01 12.38
C VAL A 77 9.32 -13.33 13.04
N PRO A 78 10.32 -13.85 12.30
CA PRO A 78 11.65 -14.08 12.84
C PRO A 78 12.33 -12.79 13.33
N PRO A 79 12.94 -12.75 14.54
CA PRO A 79 13.62 -11.56 15.05
C PRO A 79 14.75 -11.06 14.15
N ASP A 80 15.54 -11.95 13.56
CA ASP A 80 16.63 -11.59 12.65
C ASP A 80 16.11 -10.89 11.39
N LEU A 81 14.93 -11.27 10.92
CA LEU A 81 14.27 -10.61 9.78
C LEU A 81 13.81 -9.20 10.15
N ILE A 82 13.33 -8.99 11.37
CA ILE A 82 13.01 -7.64 11.89
C ILE A 82 14.29 -6.80 11.93
N GLY A 83 15.41 -7.36 12.40
CA GLY A 83 16.71 -6.70 12.40
C GLY A 83 17.15 -6.29 11.00
N ALA A 84 17.14 -7.22 10.04
CA ALA A 84 17.50 -6.96 8.64
C ALA A 84 16.60 -5.90 7.98
N ALA A 85 15.29 -5.92 8.27
CA ALA A 85 14.36 -4.90 7.80
C ALA A 85 14.67 -3.53 8.42
N LYS A 86 14.96 -3.46 9.71
CA LYS A 86 15.37 -2.19 10.35
C LYS A 86 16.62 -1.61 9.73
N THR A 87 17.65 -2.43 9.52
CA THR A 87 18.88 -2.01 8.82
C THR A 87 18.57 -1.50 7.42
N ALA A 88 17.62 -2.10 6.68
CA ALA A 88 17.22 -1.59 5.37
C ALA A 88 16.58 -0.20 5.47
N GLY A 89 15.75 0.03 6.49
CA GLY A 89 15.18 1.35 6.76
C GLY A 89 16.25 2.40 7.08
N ASP A 90 17.28 2.05 7.85
CA ASP A 90 18.40 2.95 8.20
C ASP A 90 19.21 3.40 6.96
N LEU A 91 19.21 2.61 5.88
CA LEU A 91 19.91 2.92 4.64
C LEU A 91 19.14 3.87 3.71
N VAL A 92 17.86 4.14 3.98
CA VAL A 92 17.03 4.99 3.13
C VAL A 92 17.20 6.45 3.55
N SER A 93 17.59 7.30 2.59
CA SER A 93 17.66 8.74 2.74
C SER A 93 16.90 9.41 1.59
N ALA A 94 15.73 9.97 1.90
CA ALA A 94 14.88 10.64 0.92
C ALA A 94 14.25 11.90 1.52
N ALA A 95 13.95 12.87 0.65
CA ALA A 95 13.22 14.08 1.00
C ALA A 95 11.74 13.76 1.33
N PRO A 96 11.00 14.67 2.00
CA PRO A 96 9.57 14.52 2.20
C PRO A 96 8.83 14.21 0.90
N VAL A 97 7.98 13.18 0.92
CA VAL A 97 7.32 12.67 -0.30
C VAL A 97 5.91 13.25 -0.42
N PRO A 98 5.58 14.00 -1.49
CA PRO A 98 4.20 14.39 -1.76
C PRO A 98 3.37 13.17 -2.17
N VAL A 99 2.13 13.11 -1.68
CA VAL A 99 1.16 12.07 -2.00
C VAL A 99 -0.15 12.72 -2.41
N ALA A 100 -0.55 12.52 -3.66
CA ALA A 100 -1.80 13.04 -4.20
C ALA A 100 -2.47 11.97 -5.09
N PHE A 101 -3.56 11.39 -4.59
CA PHE A 101 -4.33 10.41 -5.36
C PHE A 101 -5.41 11.07 -6.21
N ALA A 102 -5.55 10.60 -7.45
CA ALA A 102 -6.47 11.16 -8.45
C ALA A 102 -7.62 10.22 -8.84
N LEU A 103 -7.58 8.96 -8.39
CA LEU A 103 -8.54 7.93 -8.75
C LEU A 103 -9.03 7.18 -7.51
N ALA A 104 -10.28 6.74 -7.54
CA ALA A 104 -10.83 5.77 -6.61
C ALA A 104 -11.45 4.59 -7.36
N GLY A 105 -11.36 3.38 -6.80
CA GLY A 105 -11.93 2.20 -7.44
C GLY A 105 -11.59 0.92 -6.68
N SER A 106 -12.19 -0.19 -7.10
CA SER A 106 -11.87 -1.49 -6.53
C SER A 106 -10.72 -2.18 -7.24
N PHE A 107 -9.84 -2.82 -6.47
CA PHE A 107 -9.01 -3.90 -6.98
C PHE A 107 -9.77 -5.21 -6.99
N ASP A 108 -9.45 -6.07 -7.96
CA ASP A 108 -9.97 -7.43 -8.00
C ASP A 108 -9.26 -8.31 -6.95
N GLY A 109 -9.70 -8.19 -5.70
CA GLY A 109 -9.18 -8.97 -4.58
C GLY A 109 -9.63 -10.44 -4.58
N ARG A 110 -8.92 -11.26 -3.80
CA ARG A 110 -9.18 -12.70 -3.70
C ARG A 110 -10.35 -13.01 -2.76
N GLY A 111 -11.02 -14.16 -2.98
CA GLY A 111 -12.04 -14.68 -2.07
C GLY A 111 -13.29 -13.80 -1.96
N GLY A 112 -13.61 -13.05 -3.02
CA GLY A 112 -14.75 -12.13 -3.05
C GLY A 112 -14.60 -10.94 -2.10
N ARG A 113 -13.37 -10.56 -1.74
CA ARG A 113 -13.08 -9.39 -0.90
C ARG A 113 -12.19 -8.42 -1.67
N HIS A 114 -12.80 -7.36 -2.17
CA HIS A 114 -12.22 -6.38 -3.07
C HIS A 114 -11.86 -5.10 -2.29
N PRO A 115 -10.57 -4.75 -2.17
CA PRO A 115 -10.17 -3.46 -1.63
C PRO A 115 -10.71 -2.33 -2.50
N PHE A 116 -11.40 -1.37 -1.89
CA PHE A 116 -11.74 -0.09 -2.51
C PHE A 116 -10.68 0.92 -2.08
N VAL A 117 -9.95 1.46 -3.06
CA VAL A 117 -8.67 2.14 -2.85
C VAL A 117 -8.65 3.51 -3.52
N LEU A 118 -7.77 4.37 -3.01
CA LEU A 118 -7.25 5.56 -3.69
C LEU A 118 -5.96 5.18 -4.42
N ARG A 119 -5.80 5.63 -5.67
CA ARG A 119 -4.63 5.33 -6.52
C ARG A 119 -4.40 6.37 -7.61
N GLY A 120 -3.33 6.22 -8.38
CA GLY A 120 -2.95 7.14 -9.46
C GLY A 120 -2.65 8.56 -8.97
N GLY A 121 -2.46 9.49 -9.89
CA GLY A 121 -2.05 10.87 -9.58
C GLY A 121 -0.54 11.08 -9.70
N GLU A 122 -0.02 12.09 -9.00
CA GLU A 122 1.42 12.39 -8.99
C GLU A 122 2.08 11.58 -7.86
N LEU A 123 2.82 10.53 -8.25
CA LEU A 123 3.39 9.54 -7.34
C LEU A 123 4.86 9.22 -7.68
N ALA A 124 5.53 10.05 -8.49
CA ALA A 124 6.91 9.75 -8.92
C ALA A 124 7.86 9.66 -7.73
N ALA A 125 7.81 10.64 -6.82
CA ALA A 125 8.62 10.64 -5.59
C ALA A 125 8.34 9.42 -4.69
N LEU A 126 7.10 8.93 -4.68
CA LEU A 126 6.71 7.73 -3.93
C LEU A 126 7.28 6.45 -4.56
N HIS A 127 7.26 6.36 -5.89
CA HIS A 127 7.92 5.28 -6.61
C HIS A 127 9.44 5.30 -6.38
N ASP A 128 10.05 6.48 -6.31
CA ASP A 128 11.48 6.65 -6.05
C ASP A 128 11.86 6.19 -4.64
N LEU A 129 11.14 6.66 -3.62
CA LEU A 129 11.31 6.20 -2.23
C LEU A 129 11.19 4.67 -2.15
N ARG A 130 10.17 4.11 -2.80
CA ARG A 130 9.98 2.67 -2.85
C ARG A 130 11.17 1.96 -3.49
N ARG A 131 11.70 2.45 -4.63
CA ARG A 131 12.85 1.81 -5.29
C ARG A 131 14.08 1.80 -4.38
N GLN A 132 14.34 2.90 -3.68
CA GLN A 132 15.45 2.97 -2.70
C GLN A 132 15.27 1.95 -1.58
N LEU A 133 14.07 1.89 -0.98
CA LEU A 133 13.77 0.93 0.08
C LEU A 133 13.87 -0.53 -0.41
N CYS A 134 13.36 -0.82 -1.59
CA CYS A 134 13.45 -2.13 -2.23
C CYS A 134 14.90 -2.57 -2.44
N ALA A 135 15.76 -1.68 -2.91
CA ALA A 135 17.19 -1.95 -3.05
C ALA A 135 17.86 -2.25 -1.69
N ALA A 136 17.53 -1.46 -0.67
CA ALA A 136 18.03 -1.68 0.69
C ALA A 136 17.57 -3.03 1.28
N LEU A 137 16.31 -3.41 1.07
CA LEU A 137 15.76 -4.68 1.56
C LEU A 137 16.41 -5.91 0.91
N VAL A 138 16.77 -5.82 -0.38
CA VAL A 138 17.55 -6.86 -1.05
C VAL A 138 18.98 -6.90 -0.50
N ALA A 139 19.62 -5.73 -0.31
CA ALA A 139 20.97 -5.64 0.22
C ALA A 139 21.12 -6.22 1.63
N THR A 140 20.11 -6.05 2.49
CA THR A 140 20.10 -6.62 3.85
C THR A 140 19.52 -8.04 3.93
N ARG A 141 19.16 -8.64 2.79
CA ARG A 141 18.53 -9.98 2.70
C ARG A 141 17.21 -10.08 3.47
N ALA A 142 16.50 -8.97 3.64
CA ALA A 142 15.16 -8.97 4.21
C ALA A 142 14.12 -9.56 3.22
N ILE A 143 14.36 -9.41 1.91
CA ILE A 143 13.59 -10.06 0.85
C ILE A 143 14.52 -10.52 -0.28
N ALA A 144 14.07 -11.49 -1.07
CA ALA A 144 14.83 -12.00 -2.22
C ALA A 144 14.58 -11.23 -3.53
N SER A 145 13.40 -10.65 -3.70
CA SER A 145 13.04 -9.85 -4.88
C SER A 145 11.84 -8.95 -4.59
N THR A 146 11.59 -7.98 -5.47
CA THR A 146 10.47 -7.03 -5.34
C THR A 146 9.60 -7.12 -6.57
N ALA A 147 8.31 -7.42 -6.38
CA ALA A 147 7.33 -7.39 -7.47
C ALA A 147 6.98 -5.95 -7.89
N ASP A 148 6.40 -5.78 -9.08
CA ASP A 148 5.75 -4.53 -9.46
C ASP A 148 4.60 -4.20 -8.50
N TYR A 149 4.44 -2.90 -8.22
CA TYR A 149 3.50 -2.42 -7.22
C TYR A 149 2.91 -1.08 -7.67
N GLU A 150 1.58 -0.99 -7.62
CA GLU A 150 0.85 0.26 -7.78
C GLU A 150 0.61 0.86 -6.38
N PRO A 151 1.16 2.05 -6.07
CA PRO A 151 0.91 2.70 -4.81
C PRO A 151 -0.56 3.07 -4.64
N HIS A 152 -1.11 2.68 -3.51
CA HIS A 152 -2.52 2.86 -3.20
C HIS A 152 -2.75 3.01 -1.70
N LEU A 153 -3.88 3.59 -1.34
CA LEU A 153 -4.39 3.66 0.02
C LEU A 153 -5.76 2.97 0.07
N THR A 154 -5.91 1.95 0.91
CA THR A 154 -7.18 1.23 1.04
C THR A 154 -8.13 1.96 1.98
N LEU A 155 -9.31 2.34 1.48
CA LEU A 155 -10.36 2.98 2.29
C LEU A 155 -11.24 1.95 2.99
N LEU A 156 -11.58 0.85 2.30
CA LEU A 156 -12.37 -0.25 2.83
C LEU A 156 -12.17 -1.51 1.98
N CYS A 157 -12.78 -2.62 2.39
CA CYS A 157 -12.93 -3.78 1.51
C CYS A 157 -14.39 -4.21 1.47
N ASP A 158 -14.87 -4.54 0.29
CA ASP A 158 -16.26 -4.94 0.06
C ASP A 158 -16.34 -6.20 -0.83
N ARG A 159 -17.51 -6.82 -0.94
CA ARG A 159 -17.77 -7.88 -1.93
C ARG A 159 -18.14 -7.33 -3.31
N LYS A 160 -18.58 -6.08 -3.36
CA LYS A 160 -18.89 -5.35 -4.59
C LYS A 160 -17.61 -4.77 -5.20
N LEU A 161 -17.53 -4.88 -6.52
CA LEU A 161 -16.54 -4.16 -7.33
C LEU A 161 -17.12 -2.81 -7.75
N VAL A 162 -16.33 -1.76 -7.57
CA VAL A 162 -16.61 -0.41 -8.06
C VAL A 162 -15.62 -0.11 -9.17
N ALA A 163 -16.14 0.33 -10.32
CA ALA A 163 -15.31 0.79 -11.43
C ALA A 163 -14.45 1.98 -11.01
N THR A 164 -13.31 2.17 -11.66
CA THR A 164 -12.44 3.31 -11.35
C THR A 164 -13.09 4.61 -11.79
N GLU A 165 -13.11 5.60 -10.90
CA GLU A 165 -13.60 6.95 -11.13
C GLU A 165 -12.54 8.00 -10.76
N ALA A 166 -12.63 9.17 -11.38
CA ALA A 166 -11.80 10.31 -11.01
C ALA A 166 -12.22 10.86 -9.65
N LEU A 167 -11.24 11.15 -8.80
CA LEU A 167 -11.46 11.67 -7.46
C LEU A 167 -10.24 12.48 -7.02
N ALA A 168 -10.45 13.71 -6.53
CA ALA A 168 -9.40 14.45 -5.85
C ALA A 168 -9.41 14.11 -4.35
N ALA A 169 -8.48 13.26 -3.91
CA ALA A 169 -8.25 13.04 -2.48
C ALA A 169 -7.43 14.22 -1.90
N PRO A 170 -7.58 14.55 -0.60
CA PRO A 170 -6.74 15.57 0.04
C PRO A 170 -5.25 15.21 -0.12
N PRO A 171 -4.44 16.07 -0.75
CA PRO A 171 -3.01 15.82 -0.87
C PRO A 171 -2.34 15.97 0.50
N TRP A 172 -1.23 15.28 0.69
CA TRP A 172 -0.45 15.37 1.92
C TRP A 172 1.02 15.10 1.65
N GLN A 173 1.86 15.45 2.63
CA GLN A 173 3.29 15.23 2.58
C GLN A 173 3.68 14.20 3.62
N ALA A 174 4.30 13.11 3.16
CA ALA A 174 4.89 12.12 4.03
C ALA A 174 6.25 12.63 4.51
N THR A 175 6.39 12.80 5.83
CA THR A 175 7.64 13.21 6.48
C THR A 175 8.33 12.07 7.20
N THR A 176 7.69 10.90 7.26
CA THR A 176 8.24 9.68 7.86
C THR A 176 7.74 8.45 7.13
N PHE A 177 8.46 7.33 7.28
CA PHE A 177 8.01 6.00 6.92
C PHE A 177 8.29 5.02 8.05
N SER A 178 7.54 3.92 8.13
CA SER A 178 7.60 2.98 9.26
C SER A 178 7.68 1.53 8.81
N LEU A 179 8.39 0.71 9.60
CA LEU A 179 8.30 -0.75 9.58
C LEU A 179 7.15 -1.16 10.50
N VAL A 180 6.19 -1.90 9.98
CA VAL A 180 4.94 -2.23 10.66
C VAL A 180 4.79 -3.74 10.80
N LEU A 181 4.46 -4.16 12.01
CA LEU A 181 3.94 -5.49 12.30
C LEU A 181 2.41 -5.42 12.39
N SER A 182 1.73 -6.14 11.52
CA SER A 182 0.27 -6.33 11.57
C SER A 182 -0.05 -7.69 12.15
N THR A 183 -0.85 -7.71 13.22
CA THR A 183 -1.37 -8.93 13.85
C THR A 183 -2.89 -8.84 13.99
N ALA A 184 -3.53 -9.86 14.58
CA ALA A 184 -4.95 -9.80 14.93
C ALA A 184 -5.30 -8.65 15.91
N ALA A 185 -4.33 -8.19 16.71
CA ALA A 185 -4.51 -7.06 17.63
C ALA A 185 -4.44 -5.69 16.95
N GLY A 186 -3.98 -5.62 15.69
CA GLY A 186 -3.85 -4.38 14.94
C GLY A 186 -2.42 -4.14 14.43
N TYR A 187 -2.10 -2.88 14.15
CA TYR A 187 -0.80 -2.47 13.63
C TYR A 187 0.09 -1.96 14.77
N ARG A 188 1.35 -2.38 14.76
CA ARG A 188 2.39 -1.86 15.63
C ARG A 188 3.57 -1.38 14.78
N SER A 189 3.90 -0.10 14.87
CA SER A 189 5.15 0.40 14.32
C SER A 189 6.32 -0.15 15.14
N LEU A 190 7.24 -0.85 14.47
CA LEU A 190 8.45 -1.39 15.08
C LEU A 190 9.60 -0.38 15.07
N GLN A 191 9.61 0.50 14.07
CA GLN A 191 10.55 1.61 13.91
C GLN A 191 10.00 2.58 12.86
N THR A 192 10.29 3.87 13.03
CA THR A 192 9.90 4.94 12.12
C THR A 192 11.12 5.78 11.80
N TRP A 193 11.32 6.11 10.52
CA TRP A 193 12.42 6.93 10.03
C TRP A 193 11.90 8.24 9.45
N PRO A 194 12.64 9.35 9.64
CA PRO A 194 12.33 10.60 8.99
C PRO A 194 12.66 10.58 7.49
N LEU A 195 11.90 11.35 6.72
CA LEU A 195 12.17 11.69 5.32
C LEU A 195 12.66 13.15 5.31
N GLN A 196 13.98 13.35 5.38
CA GLN A 196 14.63 14.64 5.64
C GLN A 196 15.91 14.87 4.80
N ALA A 197 16.10 14.12 3.70
CA ALA A 197 17.28 14.30 2.84
C ALA A 197 17.36 15.69 2.20
#